data_AF-A0A497TRH1-F1
#
_entry.id   AF-A0A497TRH1-F1
#
_cell.length_a   1.000
_cell.length_b   1.000
_cell.length_c   1.000
_cell.angle_alpha   90.00
_cell.angle_beta   90.00
_cell.angle_gamma   90.00
#
_symmetry.space_group_name_H-M   'P 1'
#
loop_
_entity.id
_entity.type
_entity.pdbx_description
1 polymer ?
#
loop_
_entity_poly.entity_id
_entity_poly.type
_entity_poly.pdbx_seq_one_letter_code
_entity_poly.pdbx_strand_id
1 'polypeptide(L)' 'MLFEGRAELFVADREEHLFRCFWGGTTANTISMDCISADDATQKPLFTLQVAADGTGKLSEAGKNLGLFQRTEQRPTREE' A
#
# COMPACT_ATOMS: atom_id res chain seq x y z
N MET A 1 -7.68 -2.02 -18.55
CA MET A 1 -7.89 -0.81 -17.72
C MET A 1 -6.68 -0.69 -16.82
N LEU A 2 -6.01 0.47 -16.81
CA LEU A 2 -5.01 0.76 -15.78
C LEU A 2 -5.80 1.13 -14.52
N PHE A 3 -5.60 0.40 -13.43
CA PHE A 3 -6.13 0.79 -12.12
C PHE A 3 -5.08 1.71 -11.48
N GLU A 4 -5.43 2.92 -11.09
CA GLU A 4 -4.48 3.85 -10.46
C GLU A 4 -5.15 4.65 -9.34
N GLY A 5 -4.33 5.13 -8.40
CA GLY A 5 -4.82 5.93 -7.29
C GLY A 5 -3.74 6.40 -6.35
N ARG A 6 -4.17 6.90 -5.18
CA ARG A 6 -3.30 7.33 -4.10
C ARG A 6 -3.52 6.46 -2.87
N ALA A 7 -2.46 6.22 -2.12
CA ALA A 7 -2.50 5.54 -0.83
C ALA A 7 -1.65 6.31 0.18
N GLU A 8 -2.06 6.25 1.43
CA GLU A 8 -1.33 6.79 2.57
C GLU A 8 -1.02 5.61 3.50
N LEU A 9 0.23 5.49 3.92
CA LEU A 9 0.65 4.47 4.88
C LEU A 9 0.92 5.13 6.22
N PHE A 10 0.32 4.54 7.25
CA PHE A 10 0.43 4.98 8.64
C PHE A 10 1.21 3.95 9.44
N VAL A 11 1.99 4.42 10.42
CA VAL A 11 2.53 3.54 11.48
C VAL A 11 1.59 3.65 12.66
N ALA A 12 1.32 2.51 13.31
CA ALA A 12 0.30 2.42 14.37
C ALA A 12 0.52 3.40 15.55
N ASP A 13 1.74 3.91 15.75
CA ASP A 13 2.13 4.81 16.83
C ASP A 13 2.33 6.27 16.38
N ARG A 14 1.95 6.64 15.15
CA ARG A 14 2.07 8.01 14.63
C ARG A 14 0.74 8.54 14.07
N GLU A 15 0.38 9.77 14.44
CA GLU A 15 -0.79 10.47 13.87
C GLU A 15 -0.56 10.91 12.43
N GLU A 16 0.68 11.18 12.03
CA GLU A 16 1.04 11.60 10.67
C GLU A 16 1.39 10.40 9.78
N HIS A 17 1.00 10.47 8.51
CA HIS A 17 1.31 9.45 7.51
C HIS A 17 2.83 9.35 7.31
N LEU A 18 3.36 8.13 7.36
CA LEU A 18 4.79 7.89 7.14
C LEU A 18 5.13 7.94 5.65
N PHE A 19 4.24 7.42 4.79
CA PHE A 19 4.45 7.44 3.34
C PHE A 19 3.21 7.92 2.59
N ARG A 20 3.46 8.71 1.54
CA ARG A 20 2.47 9.03 0.51
C ARG A 20 2.83 8.26 -0.74
N CYS A 21 1.87 7.51 -1.28
CA CYS A 21 2.11 6.61 -2.39
C CYS A 21 1.19 6.89 -3.56
N PHE A 22 1.76 6.88 -4.76
CA PHE A 22 0.99 6.65 -5.98
C PHE A 22 0.97 5.15 -6.24
N TRP A 23 -0.21 4.58 -6.50
CA TRP A 23 -0.32 3.16 -6.80
C TRP A 23 -0.89 2.93 -8.19
N GLY A 24 -0.39 1.88 -8.84
CA GLY A 24 -0.82 1.42 -10.15
C GLY A 24 -0.95 -0.10 -10.18
N GLY A 25 -2.09 -0.59 -10.64
CA GLY A 25 -2.36 -2.00 -10.88
C GLY A 25 -1.64 -2.47 -12.14
N THR A 26 -0.62 -3.32 -11.98
CA THR A 26 0.07 -3.99 -13.09
C THR A 26 -0.77 -5.14 -13.64
N THR A 27 -1.57 -5.77 -12.78
CA THR A 27 -2.62 -6.75 -13.10
C THR A 27 -3.81 -6.53 -12.17
N ALA A 28 -4.89 -7.30 -12.33
CA ALA A 28 -6.03 -7.27 -11.41
C ALA A 28 -5.67 -7.61 -9.95
N ASN A 29 -4.54 -8.29 -9.74
CA ASN A 29 -4.13 -8.85 -8.46
C ASN A 29 -2.77 -8.31 -7.98
N THR A 30 -2.13 -7.45 -8.75
CA THR A 30 -0.80 -6.91 -8.44
C THR A 30 -0.85 -5.40 -8.53
N ILE A 31 -0.52 -4.75 -7.41
CA ILE A 31 -0.42 -3.30 -7.29
C ILE A 31 1.03 -2.94 -6.98
N SER A 32 1.60 -2.03 -7.75
CA SER A 32 2.87 -1.38 -7.45
C SER A 32 2.61 -0.02 -6.82
N MET A 33 3.34 0.31 -5.76
CA MET A 33 3.18 1.56 -5.02
C MET A 33 4.53 2.27 -4.97
N ASP A 34 4.61 3.42 -5.64
CA ASP A 34 5.75 4.32 -5.57
C ASP A 34 5.49 5.34 -4.46
N CYS A 35 6.31 5.28 -3.42
CA CYS A 35 6.08 6.01 -2.19
C CYS A 35 7.20 7.00 -1.92
N ILE A 36 6.85 8.09 -1.25
CA ILE A 36 7.81 9.08 -0.73
C ILE A 36 7.59 9.17 0.77
N SER A 37 8.68 9.10 1.55
CA SER A 37 8.63 9.29 2.99
C SER A 37 8.30 10.75 3.33
N ALA A 38 7.40 10.95 4.29
CA ALA A 38 7.12 12.26 4.84
C ALA A 38 8.31 12.81 5.66
N ASP A 39 9.08 11.92 6.30
CA ASP A 39 10.24 12.27 7.12
C ASP A 39 11.47 12.61 6.26
N ASP A 40 11.61 11.96 5.09
CA ASP A 40 12.77 12.10 4.21
C ASP A 40 12.41 11.87 2.74
N ALA A 41 12.23 12.95 1.98
CA ALA A 41 11.84 12.88 0.57
C ALA A 41 12.88 12.19 -0.36
N THR A 42 14.09 11.90 0.14
CA THR A 42 15.09 11.11 -0.60
C THR A 42 14.79 9.60 -0.53
N GLN A 43 14.04 9.16 0.48
CA GLN A 43 13.60 7.78 0.62
C GLN A 43 12.37 7.54 -0.25
N LYS A 44 12.57 6.70 -1.28
CA LYS A 44 11.54 6.36 -2.26
C LYS A 44 11.32 4.84 -2.33
N PRO A 45 10.75 4.24 -1.28
CA PRO A 45 10.51 2.81 -1.29
C PRO A 45 9.47 2.44 -2.34
N LEU A 46 9.74 1.35 -3.04
CA LEU A 46 8.80 0.73 -3.97
C LEU A 46 8.20 -0.50 -3.29
N PHE A 47 6.89 -0.44 -3.05
CA PHE A 47 6.15 -1.58 -2.53
C PHE A 47 5.39 -2.30 -3.63
N THR A 48 5.18 -3.59 -3.43
CA THR A 48 4.29 -4.41 -4.25
C THR A 48 3.30 -5.14 -3.36
N LEU A 49 2.01 -4.96 -3.63
CA LEU A 49 0.93 -5.73 -3.02
C LEU A 49 0.41 -6.75 -4.03
N GLN A 50 0.51 -8.03 -3.67
CA GLN A 50 -0.03 -9.14 -4.48
C GLN A 50 -1.20 -9.77 -3.73
N VAL A 51 -2.36 -9.88 -4.37
CA VAL A 51 -3.57 -10.47 -3.78
C VAL A 51 -3.81 -11.84 -4.39
N ALA A 52 -3.73 -12.88 -3.56
CA ALA A 52 -4.04 -14.25 -3.95
C ALA A 52 -5.55 -14.47 -4.14
N ALA A 53 -5.93 -15.59 -4.75
CA ALA A 53 -7.33 -15.90 -5.05
C ALA A 53 -8.20 -16.08 -3.78
N ASP A 54 -7.58 -16.41 -2.66
CA ASP A 54 -8.23 -16.52 -1.33
C ASP A 54 -8.40 -15.15 -0.63
N GLY A 55 -7.95 -14.06 -1.25
CA GLY A 55 -7.99 -12.71 -0.69
C GLY A 55 -6.79 -12.35 0.19
N THR A 56 -5.82 -13.25 0.37
CA THR A 56 -4.60 -12.96 1.13
C THR A 56 -3.71 -11.99 0.35
N GLY A 57 -3.38 -10.86 0.97
CA GLY A 57 -2.44 -9.87 0.45
C GLY A 57 -1.01 -10.13 0.91
N LYS A 58 -0.05 -10.17 0.00
CA LYS A 58 1.39 -10.18 0.31
C LYS A 58 1.98 -8.82 0.00
N LEU A 59 2.58 -8.17 0.99
CA LEU A 59 3.31 -6.92 0.81
C LEU A 59 4.81 -7.20 0.71
N SER A 60 5.47 -6.59 -0.27
CA SER A 60 6.92 -6.67 -0.43
C SER A 60 7.51 -5.31 -0.72
N GLU A 61 8.75 -5.08 -0.29
CA GLU A 61 9.54 -3.88 -0.56
C GLU A 61 10.85 -4.29 -1.23
N ALA A 62 11.13 -3.76 -2.43
CA ALA A 62 12.33 -4.12 -3.19
C ALA A 62 12.57 -5.65 -3.30
N GLY A 63 11.49 -6.44 -3.42
CA GLY A 63 11.53 -7.91 -3.49
C GLY A 63 11.63 -8.63 -2.14
N LYS A 64 11.85 -7.93 -1.03
CA LYS A 64 11.81 -8.48 0.33
C LYS A 64 10.36 -8.59 0.80
N ASN A 65 9.95 -9.78 1.24
CA ASN A 65 8.64 -9.98 1.85
C ASN A 65 8.57 -9.26 3.20
N LEU A 66 7.59 -8.38 3.36
CA LEU A 66 7.34 -7.67 4.62
C LEU A 66 6.26 -8.34 5.46
N GLY A 67 5.32 -9.07 4.84
CA GLY A 67 4.27 -9.76 5.55
C GLY A 67 3.09 -10.20 4.68
N LEU A 68 2.18 -10.94 5.33
CA LEU A 68 0.89 -11.33 4.79
C LEU A 68 -0.22 -10.59 5.54
N PHE A 69 -1.23 -10.16 4.81
CA PHE A 69 -2.33 -9.32 5.27
C PHE A 69 -3.65 -9.94 4.82
N GLN A 70 -4.67 -9.85 5.66
CA GLN A 70 -6.03 -10.23 5.32
C GLN A 70 -6.85 -8.97 5.07
N ARG A 71 -7.79 -9.05 4.14
CA ARG A 71 -8.76 -7.97 3.93
C ARG A 71 -9.61 -7.83 5.19
N THR A 72 -9.62 -6.63 5.77
CA THR A 72 -10.55 -6.30 6.85
C THR A 72 -11.87 -5.82 6.26
N GLU A 73 -12.99 -6.18 6.87
CA GLU A 73 -14.35 -5.75 6.50
C GLU A 73 -14.63 -4.28 6.86
N GLN A 74 -13.61 -3.41 6.90
CA GLN A 74 -13.82 -2.01 7.27
C GLN A 74 -14.65 -1.30 6.20
N ARG A 75 -15.94 -1.12 6.49
CA ARG A 75 -16.77 -0.10 5.85
C ARG A 75 -16.07 1.25 6.06
N PRO A 76 -15.88 2.07 5.02
CA PRO A 76 -15.29 3.39 5.19
C PRO A 76 -16.21 4.21 6.10
N THR A 77 -15.86 4.38 7.36
CA THR A 77 -16.42 5.43 8.22
C THR A 77 -15.78 6.74 7.80
N ARG A 78 -16.28 7.31 6.70
CA ARG A 78 -16.26 8.75 6.51
C ARG A 78 -17.68 9.21 6.75
N GLU A 79 -17.99 9.53 8.01
CA GLU A 79 -19.05 10.50 8.26
C GLU A 79 -18.49 11.86 7.80
N GLU A 80 -19.25 12.51 6.93
CA GLU A 80 -18.92 13.81 6.31
C GLU A 80 -18.76 14.95 7.32
#